data_AF-A0A1I6CN74-F1
#
_entry.id   AF-A0A1I6CN74-F1
#
_cell.length_a   1.000
_cell.length_b   1.000
_cell.length_c   1.000
_cell.angle_alpha   90.00
_cell.angle_beta   90.00
_cell.angle_gamma   90.00
#
_symmetry.space_group_name_H-M   'P 1'
#
loop_
_entity.id
_entity.type
_entity.pdbx_description
1 polymer ?
#
loop_
_entity_poly.entity_id
_entity_poly.type
_entity_poly.pdbx_seq_one_letter_code
_entity_poly.pdbx_strand_id
1 'polypeptide(L)'
;MRRANMSSVSHAGNKYLDWIPGISLQHLIKSLEGFFRRPEITKRARIWHGNFSYPLIPDTAIKSFHYMSPATSIDAGDCYVCIFDDEQYRGNYQVIGPGEKAQVSQCASVVISDRKIPVESVRRNGQPPGGFWELDGPMYVMQFSRAYRYV
;
A
#
# COMPACT_ATOMS: atom_id res chain seq x y z
N MET A 1 0.64 -65.77 -20.34
CA MET A 1 2.06 -65.58 -20.74
C MET A 1 2.11 -64.53 -21.85
N ARG A 2 2.85 -63.43 -21.63
CA ARG A 2 3.43 -62.42 -22.55
C ARG A 2 2.64 -61.85 -23.78
N ARG A 3 2.44 -60.52 -23.73
CA ARG A 3 2.81 -59.42 -24.70
C ARG A 3 3.01 -59.79 -26.18
N ALA A 4 2.66 -58.98 -27.19
CA ALA A 4 2.32 -57.56 -27.29
C ALA A 4 1.64 -57.29 -28.66
N ASN A 5 0.91 -56.17 -28.82
CA ASN A 5 1.31 -55.10 -29.73
C ASN A 5 0.32 -53.93 -29.69
N MET A 6 0.88 -52.71 -29.66
CA MET A 6 0.19 -51.44 -29.82
C MET A 6 -0.15 -51.21 -31.29
N SER A 7 -1.30 -50.58 -31.54
CA SER A 7 -1.50 -49.76 -32.74
C SER A 7 -2.27 -48.51 -32.36
N SER A 8 -1.68 -47.39 -32.77
CA SER A 8 -2.11 -46.01 -32.57
C SER A 8 -3.08 -45.61 -33.68
N VAL A 9 -4.24 -45.06 -33.32
CA VAL A 9 -4.99 -44.12 -34.16
C VAL A 9 -5.69 -43.12 -33.25
N SER A 10 -5.09 -41.95 -33.06
CA SER A 10 -5.73 -40.77 -32.46
C SER A 10 -6.58 -40.11 -33.54
N HIS A 11 -7.90 -40.14 -33.40
CA HIS A 11 -8.80 -39.33 -34.23
C HIS A 11 -9.01 -37.96 -33.60
N ALA A 12 -8.84 -36.94 -34.44
CA ALA A 12 -8.90 -35.53 -34.13
C ALA A 12 -10.28 -35.11 -33.59
N GLY A 13 -10.26 -34.35 -32.49
CA GLY A 13 -11.38 -33.54 -32.02
C GLY A 13 -10.91 -32.10 -31.87
N ASN A 14 -11.24 -31.27 -32.85
CA ASN A 14 -11.04 -29.82 -32.86
C ASN A 14 -11.48 -29.16 -31.55
N LYS A 15 -10.55 -28.51 -30.84
CA LYS A 15 -10.78 -27.22 -30.18
C LYS A 15 -9.49 -26.40 -30.21
N TYR A 16 -9.40 -25.53 -31.20
CA TYR A 16 -8.54 -24.35 -31.16
C TYR A 16 -8.89 -23.56 -29.90
N LEU A 17 -8.08 -23.73 -28.85
CA LEU A 17 -8.01 -22.80 -27.72
C LEU A 17 -6.85 -21.87 -28.04
N ASP A 18 -7.17 -20.83 -28.80
CA ASP A 18 -6.29 -19.71 -29.09
C ASP A 18 -6.13 -18.91 -27.80
N TRP A 19 -5.18 -19.32 -26.96
CA TRP A 19 -4.79 -18.58 -25.77
C TRP A 19 -3.98 -17.37 -26.22
N ILE A 20 -4.65 -16.21 -26.34
CA ILE A 20 -4.00 -14.91 -26.41
C ILE A 20 -3.53 -14.56 -24.98
N PRO A 21 -2.22 -14.60 -24.64
CA PRO A 21 -1.73 -14.23 -23.32
C PRO A 21 -1.12 -12.83 -23.42
N GLY A 22 -1.92 -11.82 -23.76
CA GLY A 22 -1.40 -10.48 -24.06
C GLY A 22 -1.71 -9.39 -23.02
N ILE A 23 -2.84 -9.50 -22.31
CA ILE A 23 -3.44 -8.31 -21.65
C ILE A 23 -3.41 -8.40 -20.10
N SER A 24 -3.22 -9.59 -19.53
CA SER A 24 -3.23 -9.79 -18.07
C SER A 24 -1.88 -9.57 -17.37
N LEU A 25 -0.75 -9.87 -18.05
CA LEU A 25 0.56 -9.82 -17.41
C LEU A 25 1.11 -8.40 -17.24
N GLN A 26 0.74 -7.46 -18.11
CA GLN A 26 1.26 -6.09 -18.06
C GLN A 26 0.78 -5.32 -16.82
N HIS A 27 -0.43 -5.59 -16.33
CA HIS A 27 -0.93 -5.00 -15.09
C HIS A 27 -0.24 -5.56 -13.84
N LEU A 28 0.16 -6.82 -13.86
CA LEU A 28 0.94 -7.45 -12.78
C LEU A 28 2.41 -6.97 -12.79
N ILE A 29 3.00 -6.74 -13.96
CA ILE A 29 4.38 -6.24 -14.06
C ILE A 29 4.47 -4.78 -13.61
N LYS A 30 3.49 -3.93 -13.95
CA LYS A 30 3.45 -2.54 -13.47
C LYS A 30 3.34 -2.42 -11.94
N SER A 31 2.69 -3.37 -11.26
CA SER A 31 2.64 -3.34 -9.79
C SER A 31 3.99 -3.71 -9.14
N LEU A 32 4.86 -4.40 -9.89
CA LEU A 32 6.19 -4.82 -9.43
C LEU A 32 7.29 -3.82 -9.80
N GLU A 33 7.15 -3.05 -10.89
CA GLU A 33 8.15 -2.04 -11.28
C GLU A 33 8.36 -0.94 -10.21
N GLY A 34 7.32 -0.62 -9.42
CA GLY A 34 7.44 0.29 -8.28
C GLY A 34 8.21 -0.28 -7.08
N PHE A 35 8.42 -1.60 -7.03
CA PHE A 35 9.05 -2.30 -5.91
C PHE A 35 10.59 -2.33 -6.00
N PHE A 36 11.16 -2.27 -7.20
CA PHE A 36 12.59 -2.57 -7.44
C PHE A 36 13.52 -1.35 -7.59
N ARG A 37 13.04 -0.11 -7.42
CA ARG A 37 13.86 1.12 -7.47
C ARG A 37 13.61 2.05 -6.28
N ARG A 38 13.39 1.49 -5.10
CA ARG A 38 13.18 2.30 -3.89
C ARG A 38 14.53 2.54 -3.21
N PRO A 39 14.82 3.77 -2.72
CA PRO A 39 15.92 3.98 -1.80
C PRO A 39 15.78 2.98 -0.64
N GLU A 40 16.88 2.42 -0.17
CA GLU A 40 16.85 1.43 0.90
C GLU A 40 16.34 2.10 2.18
N ILE A 41 15.09 1.80 2.56
CA ILE A 41 14.48 2.35 3.77
C ILE A 41 15.05 1.59 4.96
N THR A 42 15.94 2.26 5.67
CA THR A 42 16.62 1.73 6.86
C THR A 42 15.79 2.00 8.13
N LYS A 43 15.05 3.11 8.17
CA LYS A 43 14.16 3.50 9.26
C LYS A 43 12.73 3.66 8.76
N ARG A 44 11.83 2.83 9.28
CA ARG A 44 10.41 2.89 8.93
C ARG A 44 9.72 4.03 9.66
N ALA A 45 8.89 4.76 8.93
CA ALA A 45 7.92 5.67 9.52
C ALA A 45 7.01 4.90 10.50
N ARG A 46 6.48 5.58 11.51
CA ARG A 46 5.61 4.99 12.55
C ARG A 46 4.61 6.01 13.05
N ILE A 47 3.42 5.53 13.40
CA ILE A 47 2.36 6.32 14.04
C ILE A 47 2.03 5.71 15.40
N TRP A 48 1.70 6.57 16.36
CA TRP A 48 1.29 6.20 17.71
C TRP A 48 -0.11 6.68 17.99
N HIS A 49 -0.93 5.80 18.57
CA HIS A 49 -2.26 6.06 19.10
C HIS A 49 -2.22 5.76 20.61
N GLY A 50 -1.75 6.72 21.40
CA GLY A 50 -1.44 6.52 22.81
C GLY A 50 -0.32 5.48 23.00
N ASN A 51 -0.63 4.37 23.68
CA ASN A 51 0.33 3.29 23.96
C ASN A 51 0.48 2.27 22.81
N PHE A 52 -0.31 2.42 21.75
CA PHE A 52 -0.27 1.54 20.58
C PHE A 52 0.48 2.20 19.43
N SER A 53 1.29 1.45 18.69
CA SER A 53 1.97 1.98 17.50
C SER A 53 2.16 0.91 16.43
N TYR A 54 2.27 1.35 15.18
CA TYR A 54 2.51 0.47 14.05
C TYR A 54 3.32 1.18 12.95
N PRO A 55 4.11 0.44 12.17
CA PRO A 55 4.89 1.03 11.09
C PRO A 55 3.99 1.56 9.99
N LEU A 56 4.39 2.67 9.39
CA LEU A 56 3.83 3.21 8.18
C LEU A 56 4.70 2.79 6.98
N ILE A 57 4.07 2.16 6.02
CA ILE A 57 4.64 1.66 4.77
C ILE A 57 4.62 2.80 3.72
N PRO A 58 5.73 3.03 2.99
CA PRO A 58 5.74 3.99 1.89
C PRO A 58 4.77 3.61 0.76
N ASP A 59 4.33 4.63 0.01
CA ASP A 59 3.34 4.55 -1.05
C ASP A 59 2.00 3.99 -0.55
N THR A 60 1.65 4.37 0.67
CA THR A 60 0.34 4.08 1.26
C THR A 60 -0.32 5.35 1.77
N ALA A 61 -1.63 5.31 1.90
CA ALA A 61 -2.44 6.38 2.44
C ALA A 61 -3.53 5.81 3.35
N ILE A 62 -3.78 6.50 4.46
CA ILE A 62 -4.86 6.18 5.38
C ILE A 62 -5.88 7.31 5.26
N LYS A 63 -7.05 7.04 4.69
CA LYS A 63 -8.07 8.06 4.39
C LYS A 63 -8.95 8.42 5.59
N SER A 64 -9.00 7.57 6.60
CA SER A 64 -9.71 7.81 7.87
C SER A 64 -9.10 6.95 8.98
N PHE A 65 -9.04 7.49 10.20
CA PHE A 65 -8.74 6.73 11.42
C PHE A 65 -10.01 6.40 12.24
N HIS A 66 -11.18 6.38 11.62
CA HIS A 66 -12.43 6.02 12.31
C HIS A 66 -12.28 4.70 13.07
N TYR A 67 -12.89 4.67 14.26
CA TYR A 67 -12.83 3.55 15.20
C TYR A 67 -11.44 3.24 15.77
N MET A 68 -10.46 4.12 15.57
CA MET A 68 -9.17 4.06 16.25
C MET A 68 -9.09 5.15 17.32
N SER A 69 -8.25 4.91 18.34
CA SER A 69 -7.86 5.98 19.25
C SER A 69 -7.18 7.12 18.45
N PRO A 70 -7.22 8.38 18.90
CA PRO A 70 -6.54 9.47 18.21
C PRO A 70 -5.05 9.21 18.06
N ALA A 71 -4.47 9.60 16.91
CA ALA A 71 -3.03 9.63 16.79
C ALA A 71 -2.45 10.70 17.73
N THR A 72 -1.28 10.41 18.29
CA THR A 72 -0.62 11.23 19.32
C THR A 72 0.74 11.72 18.85
N SER A 73 1.46 10.89 18.09
CA SER A 73 2.70 11.30 17.43
C SER A 73 2.97 10.50 16.17
N ILE A 74 3.78 11.05 15.29
CA ILE A 74 4.27 10.40 14.07
C ILE A 74 5.78 10.63 13.97
N ASP A 75 6.51 9.58 13.57
CA ASP A 75 7.93 9.57 13.25
C ASP A 75 8.03 9.24 11.77
N ALA A 76 8.67 10.11 11.00
CA ALA A 76 8.76 9.98 9.55
C ALA A 76 9.75 8.90 9.10
N GLY A 77 10.68 8.45 9.95
CA GLY A 77 11.74 7.54 9.52
C GLY A 77 12.47 8.10 8.29
N ASP A 78 12.62 7.30 7.24
CA ASP A 78 13.21 7.74 5.96
C ASP A 78 12.15 8.23 4.94
N CYS A 79 10.90 8.45 5.36
CA CYS A 79 9.78 8.83 4.49
C CYS A 79 9.38 10.30 4.64
N TYR A 80 8.57 10.77 3.70
CA TYR A 80 7.72 11.94 3.86
C TYR A 80 6.33 11.50 4.34
N VAL A 81 5.80 12.18 5.36
CA VAL A 81 4.44 11.94 5.85
C VAL A 81 3.65 13.25 5.78
N CYS A 82 2.57 13.24 5.01
CA CYS A 82 1.60 14.32 5.00
C CYS A 82 0.45 13.95 5.94
N ILE A 83 0.15 14.83 6.88
CA ILE A 83 -0.82 14.62 7.96
C ILE A 83 -1.92 15.65 7.78
N PHE A 84 -3.17 15.19 7.79
CA PHE A 84 -4.36 16.00 7.60
C PHE A 84 -5.24 15.95 8.85
N ASP A 85 -5.80 17.10 9.24
CA ASP A 85 -6.68 17.19 10.40
C ASP A 85 -8.10 16.66 10.13
N ASP A 86 -8.48 16.52 8.86
CA ASP A 86 -9.77 15.97 8.41
C ASP A 86 -9.61 14.70 7.55
N GLU A 87 -10.69 13.95 7.42
CA GLU A 87 -10.74 12.71 6.63
C GLU A 87 -10.59 12.99 5.14
N GLN A 88 -10.23 11.95 4.38
CA GLN A 88 -10.11 12.03 2.92
C GLN A 88 -9.15 13.14 2.46
N TYR A 89 -8.08 13.37 3.23
CA TYR A 89 -7.01 14.32 2.96
C TYR A 89 -7.49 15.78 2.86
N ARG A 90 -8.49 16.13 3.67
CA ARG A 90 -9.07 17.48 3.72
C ARG A 90 -8.52 18.29 4.90
N GLY A 91 -9.02 19.52 5.01
CA GLY A 91 -8.68 20.42 6.11
C GLY A 91 -7.26 20.95 6.07
N ASN A 92 -6.72 21.33 7.22
CA ASN A 92 -5.34 21.77 7.36
C ASN A 92 -4.39 20.58 7.29
N TYR A 93 -3.14 20.86 6.94
CA TYR A 93 -2.13 19.83 6.82
C TYR A 93 -0.78 20.27 7.37
N GLN A 94 0.02 19.27 7.72
CA GLN A 94 1.44 19.40 7.95
C GLN A 94 2.18 18.31 7.20
N VAL A 95 3.39 18.63 6.73
CA VAL A 95 4.29 17.65 6.12
C VAL A 95 5.50 17.53 7.02
N ILE A 96 5.82 16.30 7.40
CA ILE A 96 7.09 15.98 8.05
C ILE A 96 7.96 15.19 7.08
N GLY A 97 9.23 15.54 7.02
CA GLY A 97 10.23 14.92 6.15
C GLY A 97 11.05 13.84 6.85
N PRO A 98 11.97 13.19 6.12
CA PRO A 98 12.83 12.15 6.68
C PRO A 98 13.59 12.62 7.94
N GLY A 99 13.54 11.81 8.99
CA GLY A 99 14.18 12.05 10.29
C GLY A 99 13.35 12.90 11.25
N GLU A 100 12.26 13.52 10.80
CA GLU A 100 11.42 14.37 11.63
C GLU A 100 10.38 13.59 12.43
N LYS A 101 9.96 14.19 13.54
CA LYS A 101 8.88 13.68 14.40
C LYS A 101 7.95 14.82 14.75
N ALA A 102 6.66 14.53 14.79
CA ALA A 102 5.65 15.48 15.23
C ALA A 102 4.77 14.88 16.31
N GLN A 103 4.47 15.68 17.33
CA GLN A 103 3.29 15.46 18.15
C GLN A 103 2.08 15.92 17.35
N VAL A 104 1.01 15.13 17.37
CA VAL A 104 -0.20 15.41 16.60
C VAL A 104 -1.38 15.41 17.54
N SER A 105 -2.13 16.51 17.57
CA SER A 105 -3.38 16.62 18.31
C SER A 105 -4.59 16.25 17.45
N GLN A 106 -4.48 16.45 16.14
CA GLN A 106 -5.51 16.17 15.15
C GLN A 106 -4.86 15.50 13.93
N CYS A 107 -5.29 14.29 13.64
CA CYS A 107 -4.81 13.47 12.55
C CYS A 107 -5.94 12.52 12.15
N ALA A 108 -6.65 12.87 11.09
CA ALA A 108 -7.80 12.12 10.59
C ALA A 108 -7.45 11.36 9.30
N SER A 109 -6.46 11.81 8.54
CA SER A 109 -5.91 11.06 7.41
C SER A 109 -4.41 11.34 7.18
N VAL A 110 -3.71 10.42 6.52
CA VAL A 110 -2.27 10.54 6.23
C VAL A 110 -1.90 9.99 4.87
N VAL A 111 -0.86 10.53 4.26
CA VAL A 111 -0.21 10.00 3.05
C VAL A 111 1.28 9.81 3.33
N ILE A 112 1.80 8.63 2.98
CA ILE A 112 3.18 8.23 3.27
C ILE A 112 3.89 7.91 1.97
N SER A 113 5.03 8.54 1.73
CA SER A 113 5.80 8.36 0.50
C SER A 113 7.30 8.37 0.78
N ASP A 114 8.07 7.67 -0.04
CA ASP A 114 9.54 7.75 -0.05
C ASP A 114 10.06 9.03 -0.76
N ARG A 115 9.16 9.78 -1.40
CA ARG A 115 9.44 11.02 -2.12
C ARG A 115 8.52 12.15 -1.65
N LYS A 116 8.92 13.39 -1.95
CA LYS A 116 8.15 14.57 -1.58
C LYS A 116 6.75 14.53 -2.23
N ILE A 117 5.71 14.70 -1.42
CA ILE A 117 4.31 14.60 -1.84
C ILE A 117 3.82 15.96 -2.35
N PRO A 118 3.17 16.04 -3.54
CA PRO A 118 2.49 17.25 -3.98
C PRO A 118 1.15 17.41 -3.25
N VAL A 119 1.19 17.92 -2.01
CA VAL A 119 0.04 17.93 -1.09
C VAL A 119 -1.19 18.64 -1.65
N GLU A 120 -1.01 19.75 -2.38
CA GLU A 120 -2.14 20.47 -2.97
C GLU A 120 -2.91 19.63 -4.00
N SER A 121 -2.23 18.75 -4.73
CA SER A 121 -2.90 17.81 -5.64
C SER A 121 -3.70 16.76 -4.86
N VAL A 122 -3.17 16.29 -3.74
CA VAL A 122 -3.85 15.33 -2.86
C VAL A 122 -5.14 15.95 -2.29
N ARG A 123 -5.05 17.17 -1.75
CA ARG A 123 -6.19 17.90 -1.17
C ARG A 123 -7.27 18.19 -2.20
N ARG A 124 -6.86 18.71 -3.37
CA ARG A 124 -7.80 19.09 -4.45
C ARG A 124 -8.59 17.89 -4.95
N ASN A 125 -7.94 16.74 -5.08
CA ASN A 125 -8.55 15.54 -5.63
C ASN A 125 -9.20 14.66 -4.56
N GLY A 126 -8.91 14.90 -3.27
CA GLY A 126 -9.33 14.04 -2.17
C GLY A 126 -8.79 12.61 -2.30
N GLN A 127 -7.62 12.45 -2.93
CA GLN A 127 -7.03 11.15 -3.28
C GLN A 127 -5.50 11.22 -3.22
N PRO A 128 -4.81 10.15 -2.81
CA PRO A 128 -3.36 10.09 -2.83
C PRO A 128 -2.82 10.06 -4.27
N PRO A 129 -1.51 10.26 -4.47
CA PRO A 129 -0.90 10.12 -5.79
C PRO A 129 -1.16 8.73 -6.40
N GLY A 130 -1.20 8.66 -7.74
CA GLY A 130 -1.43 7.39 -8.43
C GLY A 130 -0.41 6.31 -8.04
N GLY A 131 -0.91 5.09 -7.82
CA GLY A 131 -0.11 3.94 -7.39
C GLY A 131 -0.01 3.73 -5.87
N PHE A 132 -0.60 4.63 -5.08
CA PHE A 132 -0.65 4.48 -3.62
C PHE A 132 -1.75 3.49 -3.22
N TRP A 133 -1.48 2.72 -2.17
CA TRP A 133 -2.48 1.89 -1.52
C TRP A 133 -3.27 2.72 -0.52
N GLU A 134 -4.55 2.93 -0.80
CA GLU A 134 -5.45 3.68 0.07
C GLU A 134 -6.32 2.73 0.91
N LEU A 135 -6.33 2.94 2.23
CA LEU A 135 -7.08 2.14 3.20
C LEU A 135 -7.65 3.02 4.31
N ASP A 136 -8.64 2.51 5.05
CA ASP A 136 -8.98 3.07 6.37
C ASP A 136 -8.04 2.50 7.43
N GLY A 137 -7.90 3.19 8.56
CA GLY A 137 -6.95 2.85 9.63
C GLY A 137 -7.06 1.41 10.13
N PRO A 138 -8.26 0.89 10.44
CA PRO A 138 -8.43 -0.51 10.83
C PRO A 138 -7.96 -1.50 9.74
N MET A 139 -8.29 -1.24 8.47
CA MET A 139 -7.87 -2.07 7.35
C MET A 139 -6.36 -2.02 7.14
N TYR A 140 -5.75 -0.85 7.35
CA TYR A 140 -4.31 -0.65 7.30
C TYR A 140 -3.60 -1.53 8.33
N VAL A 141 -4.06 -1.47 9.58
CA VAL A 141 -3.51 -2.27 10.68
C VAL A 141 -3.69 -3.76 10.41
N MET A 142 -4.86 -4.18 9.92
CA MET A 142 -5.10 -5.58 9.55
C MET A 142 -4.15 -6.06 8.45
N GLN A 143 -3.90 -5.22 7.43
CA GLN A 143 -3.06 -5.57 6.29
C GLN A 143 -1.56 -5.56 6.60
N PHE A 144 -1.09 -4.59 7.40
CA PHE A 144 0.33 -4.29 7.54
C PHE A 144 0.90 -4.46 8.96
N SER A 145 0.06 -4.56 9.99
CA SER A 145 0.56 -4.85 11.33
C SER A 145 0.82 -6.35 11.49
N ARG A 146 2.01 -6.68 12.01
CA ARG A 146 2.36 -8.06 12.36
C ARG A 146 1.46 -8.64 13.47
N ALA A 147 0.82 -7.80 14.28
CA ALA A 147 -0.07 -8.21 15.36
C ALA A 147 -1.35 -8.91 14.86
N TYR A 148 -1.77 -8.67 13.61
CA TYR A 148 -2.95 -9.30 13.00
C TYR A 148 -2.61 -10.47 12.05
N ARG A 149 -1.32 -10.81 11.89
CA ARG A 149 -0.94 -12.06 11.23
C ARG A 149 -1.13 -13.21 12.22
N TYR A 150 -2.34 -13.75 12.28
CA TYR A 150 -2.56 -15.09 12.83
C TYR A 150 -1.63 -16.05 12.06
N VAL A 151 -0.73 -16.69 12.80
CA VAL A 151 -0.04 -17.92 12.38
C VAL A 151 -0.97 -19.08 12.71
#